data_AF-A0A497DPS9-F1
#
_entry.id   AF-A0A497DPS9-F1
#
_cell.length_a   1.000
_cell.length_b   1.000
_cell.length_c   1.000
_cell.angle_alpha   90.00
_cell.angle_beta   90.00
_cell.angle_gamma   90.00
#
_symmetry.space_group_name_H-M   'P 1'
#
loop_
_entity.id
_entity.type
_entity.pdbx_description
1 polymer ?
#
loop_
_entity_poly.entity_id
_entity_poly.type
_entity_poly.pdbx_seq_one_letter_code
_entity_poly.pdbx_strand_id
1 'polypeptide(L)' 'MLKSYDADHLLNIALPLGGIGTGTVSLGGRGELRDWEIMNVPGKGYSTVVKGNDAPFFAIYTR' A
#
# COMPACT_ATOMS: atom_id res chain seq x y z
N MET A 1 -14.76 -16.14 -12.28
CA MET A 1 -14.25 -14.87 -11.72
C MET A 1 -13.40 -15.18 -10.50
N LEU A 2 -12.15 -14.75 -10.48
CA LEU A 2 -11.25 -14.95 -9.34
C LEU A 2 -11.68 -14.00 -8.21
N LYS A 3 -11.94 -14.52 -7.01
CA LYS A 3 -12.42 -13.74 -5.85
C LYS A 3 -11.40 -13.66 -4.71
N SER A 4 -10.39 -14.53 -4.72
CA SER A 4 -9.36 -14.61 -3.69
C SER A 4 -8.03 -14.96 -4.33
N TYR A 5 -6.96 -14.38 -3.78
CA TYR A 5 -5.58 -14.71 -4.09
C TYR A 5 -5.00 -15.49 -2.91
N ASP A 6 -4.16 -16.48 -3.18
CA ASP A 6 -3.41 -17.15 -2.13
C ASP A 6 -2.26 -16.24 -1.62
N ALA A 7 -1.58 -16.70 -0.57
CA ALA A 7 -0.53 -15.94 0.11
C ALA A 7 0.63 -15.56 -0.82
N ASP A 8 1.03 -16.45 -1.73
CA ASP A 8 2.17 -16.25 -2.63
C ASP A 8 1.86 -15.16 -3.67
N HIS A 9 0.59 -15.05 -4.08
CA HIS A 9 0.15 -14.04 -5.02
C HIS A 9 -0.08 -12.65 -4.39
N LEU A 10 -0.22 -12.54 -3.05
CA LEU A 10 -0.48 -11.24 -2.40
C LEU A 10 0.64 -10.21 -2.62
N LEU A 11 1.89 -10.67 -2.76
CA LEU A 11 3.05 -9.79 -2.97
C LEU A 11 2.95 -8.99 -4.28
N ASN A 12 2.22 -9.53 -5.26
CA ASN A 12 2.08 -8.96 -6.59
C ASN A 12 0.87 -8.01 -6.73
N ILE A 13 0.05 -7.86 -5.69
CA ILE A 13 -1.15 -7.01 -5.72
C ILE A 13 -0.79 -5.59 -5.29
N ALA A 14 -0.96 -4.61 -6.17
CA ALA A 14 -0.85 -3.19 -5.85
C ALA A 14 -2.00 -2.42 -6.51
N LEU A 15 -2.94 -1.93 -5.71
CA LEU A 15 -4.03 -1.09 -6.18
C LEU A 15 -3.69 0.39 -5.93
N PRO A 16 -3.40 1.20 -6.95
CA PRO A 16 -3.10 2.62 -6.75
C PRO A 16 -4.35 3.37 -6.26
N LEU A 17 -4.19 4.11 -5.18
CA LEU A 17 -5.19 5.01 -4.60
C LEU A 17 -4.73 6.45 -4.84
N GLY A 18 -5.51 7.18 -5.63
CA GLY A 18 -5.22 8.57 -6.00
C GLY A 18 -5.79 8.91 -7.37
N GLY A 19 -5.98 10.21 -7.62
CA GLY A 19 -6.44 10.73 -8.89
C GLY A 19 -5.28 11.11 -9.82
N ILE A 20 -5.61 11.45 -11.06
CA ILE A 20 -4.62 12.00 -12.01
C ILE A 20 -4.08 13.32 -11.43
N GLY A 21 -2.75 13.43 -11.34
CA GLY A 21 -2.07 14.64 -10.88
C GLY A 21 -2.05 14.87 -9.36
N THR A 22 -2.62 13.97 -8.54
CA THR A 22 -2.63 14.13 -7.07
C THR A 22 -1.45 13.46 -6.37
N GLY A 23 -0.69 12.62 -7.10
CA GLY A 23 0.13 11.58 -6.50
C GLY A 23 -0.71 10.37 -6.09
N THR A 24 -0.06 9.23 -5.88
CA THR A 24 -0.74 7.98 -5.53
C THR A 24 -0.03 7.24 -4.39
N VAL A 25 -0.80 6.44 -3.65
CA VAL A 25 -0.30 5.44 -2.70
C VAL A 25 -0.98 4.12 -3.04
N SER A 26 -0.27 3.01 -3.07
CA SER A 26 -0.84 1.72 -3.42
C SER A 26 -1.27 0.92 -2.20
N LEU A 27 -2.46 0.32 -2.26
CA LEU A 27 -2.92 -0.71 -1.33
C LEU A 27 -2.40 -2.09 -1.78
N GLY A 28 -1.58 -2.71 -0.93
CA GLY A 28 -0.99 -4.02 -1.17
C GLY A 28 -1.95 -5.17 -0.86
N GLY A 29 -1.61 -6.37 -1.35
CA GLY A 29 -2.42 -7.58 -1.14
C GLY A 29 -2.56 -8.01 0.32
N ARG A 30 -1.67 -7.55 1.22
CA ARG A 30 -1.75 -7.82 2.66
C ARG A 30 -2.44 -6.68 3.42
N GLY A 31 -2.95 -5.66 2.71
CA GLY A 31 -3.58 -4.49 3.29
C GLY A 31 -2.60 -3.38 3.72
N GLU A 32 -1.32 -3.51 3.40
CA GLU A 32 -0.32 -2.47 3.65
C GLU A 32 -0.44 -1.31 2.65
N LEU A 33 0.00 -0.12 3.07
CA LEU A 33 0.19 1.02 2.16
C LEU A 33 1.64 1.08 1.70
N ARG A 34 1.85 1.05 0.37
CA ARG A 34 3.16 1.05 -0.30
C ARG A 34 3.18 1.98 -1.50
N ASP A 35 4.33 2.07 -2.17
CA ASP A 35 4.51 2.82 -3.42
C ASP A 35 4.07 4.29 -3.29
N TRP A 36 4.70 5.03 -2.39
CA TRP A 36 4.35 6.42 -2.09
C TRP A 36 4.83 7.37 -3.18
N GLU A 37 4.06 7.47 -4.27
CA GLU A 37 4.30 8.36 -5.39
C GLU A 37 3.66 9.74 -5.13
N ILE A 38 4.12 10.39 -4.08
CA ILE A 38 3.69 11.74 -3.67
C ILE A 38 4.89 12.69 -3.86
N MET A 39 4.64 14.00 -3.97
CA MET A 39 5.66 15.05 -4.08
C MET A 39 6.44 15.08 -5.41
N ASN A 40 5.86 14.56 -6.50
CA ASN A 40 6.53 14.47 -7.80
C ASN A 40 7.83 13.63 -7.73
N VAL A 41 7.90 12.69 -6.78
CA VAL A 41 9.01 11.75 -6.62
C VAL A 41 8.52 10.34 -6.96
N PRO A 42 9.22 9.59 -7.84
CA PRO A 42 8.93 8.18 -8.06
C PRO A 42 9.13 7.39 -6.76
N GLY A 43 8.08 6.74 -6.29
CA GLY A 43 8.02 6.05 -5.00
C GLY A 43 7.77 4.55 -5.09
N LYS A 44 7.88 3.93 -6.28
CA LYS A 44 7.70 2.46 -6.43
C LYS A 44 8.68 1.68 -5.56
N GLY A 45 8.18 0.66 -4.87
CA GLY A 45 8.91 -0.16 -3.91
C GLY A 45 9.25 0.56 -2.60
N TYR A 46 8.93 1.86 -2.47
CA TYR A 46 9.19 2.61 -1.26
C TYR A 46 8.12 2.32 -0.20
N SER A 47 8.59 2.00 1.01
CA SER A 47 7.78 1.85 2.21
C SER A 47 8.15 2.94 3.21
N THR A 48 7.16 3.48 3.90
CA THR A 48 7.37 4.39 5.03
C THR A 48 7.73 3.65 6.32
N VAL A 49 7.71 2.31 6.33
CA VAL A 49 8.22 1.51 7.45
C VAL A 49 9.75 1.64 7.45
N VAL A 50 10.25 2.54 8.28
CA VAL A 50 11.68 2.71 8.54
C VAL A 50 11.93 2.60 10.04
N LYS A 51 13.16 2.30 10.44
CA LYS A 51 13.50 2.19 11.88
C LYS A 51 13.15 3.50 12.60
N GLY A 52 12.14 3.47 13.46
CA GLY A 52 11.65 4.64 14.19
C GLY A 52 10.44 5.37 13.58
N ASN A 53 9.88 4.87 12.46
CA ASN A 53 8.63 5.36 11.88
C ASN A 53 7.77 4.18 11.42
N ASP A 54 6.58 4.05 12.03
CA ASP A 54 5.60 3.06 11.62
C ASP A 54 4.83 3.58 10.41
N ALA A 55 4.64 2.72 9.41
CA ALA A 55 3.74 3.06 8.30
C ALA A 55 2.30 3.20 8.81
N PRO A 56 1.48 4.04 8.15
CA PRO A 56 0.06 4.13 8.48
C PRO A 56 -0.62 2.77 8.32
N PHE A 57 -1.49 2.44 9.27
CA PHE A 57 -2.23 1.19 9.32
C PHE A 57 -3.67 1.43 9.76
N PHE A 58 -4.55 0.50 9.39
CA PHE A 58 -5.89 0.43 9.95
C PHE A 58 -5.89 -0.54 11.13
N ALA A 59 -6.59 -0.16 12.20
CA ALA A 59 -6.81 -1.02 13.36
C ALA A 59 -8.30 -1.14 13.66
N ILE A 60 -8.69 -2.31 14.13
CA ILE A 60 -10.04 -2.56 14.64
C ILE A 60 -9.92 -2.79 16.13
N TYR A 61 -10.69 -2.05 16.92
CA TYR A 61 -10.85 -2.28 18.34
C TYR A 61 -12.13 -3.07 18.59
N THR A 62 -12.03 -4.19 19.30
CA THR A 62 -13.18 -4.97 19.78
C THR A 62 -13.16 -5.05 21.30
N ARG A 63 -14.35 -5.11 21.90
CA ARG A 63 -14.54 -5.31 23.34
C ARG A 63 -14.47 -6.79 23.71
#